data_AF-A0AAP0J7L5-F1
#
_entry.id   AF-A0AAP0J7L5-F1
#
_cell.length_a   1.000
_cell.length_b   1.000
_cell.length_c   1.000
_cell.angle_alpha   90.00
_cell.angle_beta   90.00
_cell.angle_gamma   90.00
#
_symmetry.space_group_name_H-M   'P 1'
#
loop_
_entity.id
_entity.type
_entity.pdbx_description
1 polymer ?
#
loop_
_entity_poly.entity_id
_entity_poly.type
_entity_poly.pdbx_seq_one_letter_code
_entity_poly.pdbx_strand_id
1 'polypeptide(L)'
;MHRGRFEQAKQTAAIQDKWLIVNLQSTKEFTSHMLNRDTWGNEAVAQTISVNFIFWQAYDEDNSIEGRKVCTYYKLSSIPVVLLIDPITGQKMKSWNGMIHPDRLLEVLMPFMEGSPKDYLNKRRLPRENFKQPTYPPLPEEPKGVDKSLLCRVALRLPVDGRRCQRTFLRTDPLKLLWSFCSSQLEEANQAHRPFRLTNAIPTASEVLDYESEMTIGESNLENSLIFVTWE
;
A
#
# COMPACT_ATOMS: atom_id res chain seq x y z
N MET A 1 -23.13 -3.40 -14.55
CA MET A 1 -23.48 -3.30 -13.11
C MET A 1 -24.18 -4.58 -12.68
N HIS A 2 -23.68 -5.26 -11.65
CA HIS A 2 -24.29 -6.45 -11.08
C HIS A 2 -25.54 -6.07 -10.27
N ARG A 3 -26.66 -6.75 -10.52
CA ARG A 3 -27.91 -6.55 -9.79
C ARG A 3 -27.97 -7.57 -8.66
N GLY A 4 -28.13 -7.13 -7.41
CA GLY A 4 -28.25 -8.03 -6.26
C GLY A 4 -27.54 -7.53 -5.00
N ARG A 5 -27.47 -8.38 -3.98
CA ARG A 5 -26.82 -8.10 -2.69
C ARG A 5 -25.30 -8.14 -2.81
N PHE A 6 -24.59 -7.57 -1.83
CA PHE A 6 -23.13 -7.55 -1.82
C PHE A 6 -22.53 -8.97 -1.85
N GLU A 7 -23.08 -9.89 -1.05
CA GLU A 7 -22.64 -11.29 -1.04
C GLU A 7 -22.81 -11.99 -2.39
N GLN A 8 -23.89 -11.69 -3.12
CA GLN A 8 -24.11 -12.24 -4.46
C GLN A 8 -23.09 -11.67 -5.45
N ALA A 9 -22.77 -10.38 -5.35
CA ALA A 9 -21.74 -9.77 -6.19
C ALA A 9 -20.35 -10.41 -5.94
N LYS A 10 -19.99 -10.65 -4.67
CA LYS A 10 -18.77 -11.40 -4.32
C LYS A 10 -18.77 -12.82 -4.88
N GLN A 11 -19.87 -13.56 -4.72
CA GLN A 11 -19.98 -14.93 -5.24
C GLN A 11 -19.83 -14.95 -6.77
N THR A 12 -20.53 -14.07 -7.48
CA THR A 12 -20.41 -13.93 -8.93
C THR A 12 -18.98 -13.60 -9.34
N ALA A 13 -18.32 -12.67 -8.65
CA ALA A 13 -16.94 -12.29 -8.89
C ALA A 13 -15.96 -13.46 -8.66
N ALA A 14 -16.14 -14.24 -7.60
CA ALA A 14 -15.33 -15.43 -7.34
C ALA A 14 -15.54 -16.54 -8.38
N ILE A 15 -16.78 -16.76 -8.84
CA ILE A 15 -17.12 -17.75 -9.87
C ILE A 15 -16.50 -17.35 -11.21
N GLN A 16 -16.66 -16.08 -11.59
CA GLN A 16 -16.11 -15.55 -12.85
C GLN A 16 -14.61 -15.26 -12.80
N ASP A 17 -13.98 -15.41 -11.63
CA ASP A 17 -12.57 -15.11 -11.41
C ASP A 17 -12.18 -13.67 -11.78
N LYS A 18 -13.06 -12.73 -11.41
CA LYS A 18 -12.88 -11.30 -11.65
C LYS A 18 -12.83 -10.55 -10.32
N TRP A 19 -12.05 -9.47 -10.28
CA TRP A 19 -12.06 -8.59 -9.12
C TRP A 19 -13.40 -7.87 -8.97
N LEU A 20 -13.76 -7.56 -7.72
CA LEU A 20 -15.00 -6.85 -7.40
C LEU A 20 -14.70 -5.38 -7.14
N ILE A 21 -15.28 -4.49 -7.95
CA ILE A 21 -15.34 -3.05 -7.68
C ILE A 21 -16.64 -2.76 -6.95
N VAL A 22 -16.53 -2.11 -5.79
CA VAL A 22 -17.66 -1.60 -5.00
C VAL A 22 -17.67 -0.08 -5.05
N ASN A 23 -18.76 0.49 -5.52
CA ASN A 23 -19.01 1.93 -5.56
C ASN A 23 -20.09 2.29 -4.53
N LEU A 24 -19.70 2.93 -3.43
CA LEU A 24 -20.61 3.42 -2.41
C LEU A 24 -20.81 4.92 -2.59
N GLN A 25 -22.06 5.34 -2.71
CA GLN A 25 -22.42 6.72 -3.02
C GLN A 25 -23.50 7.25 -2.10
N SER A 26 -23.68 8.57 -2.11
CA SER A 26 -24.79 9.26 -1.45
C SER A 26 -25.40 10.25 -2.42
N THR A 27 -26.72 10.37 -2.44
CA THR A 27 -27.40 11.36 -3.30
C THR A 27 -27.25 12.78 -2.76
N LYS A 28 -26.99 12.90 -1.46
CA LYS A 28 -26.68 14.15 -0.74
C LYS A 28 -25.27 14.68 -0.96
N GLU A 29 -24.36 13.85 -1.46
CA GLU A 29 -22.95 14.20 -1.60
C GLU A 29 -22.63 14.65 -3.02
N PHE A 30 -22.22 15.91 -3.18
CA PHE A 30 -21.86 16.48 -4.48
C PHE A 30 -20.73 15.70 -5.18
N THR A 31 -19.76 15.23 -4.40
CA THR A 31 -18.63 14.44 -4.90
C THR A 31 -19.10 13.11 -5.53
N SER A 32 -20.22 12.54 -5.08
CA SER A 32 -20.80 11.34 -5.71
C SER A 32 -21.31 11.64 -7.12
N HIS A 33 -21.89 12.82 -7.34
CA HIS A 33 -22.36 13.26 -8.65
C HIS A 33 -21.20 13.54 -9.60
N MET A 34 -20.12 14.16 -9.12
CA MET A 34 -18.90 14.33 -9.90
C MET A 34 -18.31 12.98 -10.33
N LEU A 35 -18.26 12.00 -9.42
CA LEU A 35 -17.78 10.66 -9.73
C LEU A 35 -18.62 9.98 -10.81
N ASN A 36 -19.95 10.13 -10.75
CA ASN A 36 -20.85 9.63 -11.79
C ASN A 36 -20.62 10.28 -13.15
N ARG A 37 -20.47 11.61 -13.19
CA ARG A 37 -20.30 12.36 -14.44
C ARG A 37 -18.92 12.15 -15.06
N ASP A 38 -17.88 12.34 -14.27
CA ASP A 38 -16.51 12.49 -14.78
C ASP A 38 -15.79 11.14 -14.83
N THR A 39 -16.07 10.22 -13.89
CA THR A 39 -15.38 8.92 -13.80
C THR A 39 -16.18 7.79 -14.41
N TRP A 40 -17.39 7.55 -13.92
CA TRP A 40 -18.23 6.44 -14.42
C TRP A 40 -18.83 6.75 -15.79
N GLY A 41 -18.99 8.03 -16.13
CA GLY A 41 -19.40 8.49 -17.46
C GLY A 41 -18.29 8.44 -18.51
N ASN A 42 -17.03 8.24 -18.11
CA ASN A 42 -15.94 8.08 -19.07
C ASN A 42 -16.05 6.72 -19.78
N GLU A 43 -16.05 6.74 -21.11
CA GLU A 43 -16.28 5.54 -21.92
C GLU A 43 -15.19 4.47 -21.73
N ALA A 44 -13.92 4.88 -21.67
CA ALA A 44 -12.81 3.96 -21.47
C ALA A 44 -12.88 3.27 -20.10
N VAL A 45 -13.25 4.01 -19.05
CA VAL A 45 -13.50 3.45 -17.71
C VAL A 45 -14.68 2.47 -17.74
N ALA A 46 -15.81 2.88 -18.31
CA ALA A 46 -17.01 2.04 -18.37
C ALA A 46 -16.77 0.72 -19.11
N GLN A 47 -16.11 0.79 -20.27
CA GLN A 47 -15.74 -0.39 -21.06
C GLN A 47 -14.79 -1.30 -20.27
N THR A 48 -13.69 -0.74 -19.75
CA THR A 48 -12.70 -1.50 -18.98
C THR A 48 -13.31 -2.24 -17.80
N ILE A 49 -14.17 -1.57 -17.03
CA ILE A 49 -14.86 -2.17 -15.88
C ILE A 49 -15.84 -3.25 -16.33
N SER A 50 -16.59 -3.02 -17.39
CA SER A 50 -17.59 -3.98 -17.88
C SER A 50 -16.98 -5.30 -18.36
N VAL A 51 -15.77 -5.24 -18.94
CA VAL A 51 -15.07 -6.41 -19.47
C VAL A 51 -14.34 -7.15 -18.36
N ASN A 52 -13.60 -6.44 -17.49
CA ASN A 52 -12.60 -7.07 -16.63
C ASN A 52 -13.06 -7.25 -15.16
N PHE A 53 -14.08 -6.52 -14.72
CA PHE A 53 -14.46 -6.45 -13.30
C PHE A 53 -15.93 -6.78 -13.08
N ILE A 54 -16.27 -7.23 -11.87
CA ILE A 54 -17.66 -7.17 -11.40
C ILE A 54 -17.84 -5.83 -10.71
N PHE A 55 -18.81 -5.04 -11.17
CA PHE A 55 -19.12 -3.73 -10.59
C PHE A 55 -20.41 -3.79 -9.79
N TRP A 56 -20.35 -3.47 -8.50
CA TRP A 56 -21.48 -3.38 -7.60
C TRP A 56 -21.59 -1.98 -7.01
N GLN A 57 -22.80 -1.44 -6.97
CA GLN A 57 -23.07 -0.09 -6.48
C GLN A 57 -24.18 -0.12 -5.43
N ALA A 58 -24.01 0.69 -4.39
CA ALA A 58 -25.04 0.93 -3.40
C ALA A 58 -25.01 2.37 -2.86
N TYR A 59 -26.15 2.81 -2.35
CA TYR A 59 -26.32 4.10 -1.69
C TYR A 59 -26.43 3.94 -0.17
N ASP A 60 -26.02 4.97 0.58
CA ASP A 60 -26.13 5.04 2.05
C ASP A 60 -27.54 5.41 2.56
N GLU A 61 -28.31 6.06 1.69
CA GLU A 61 -29.65 6.58 1.95
C GLU A 61 -30.77 5.57 1.73
N ASP A 62 -30.57 4.60 0.84
CA ASP A 62 -31.53 3.55 0.66
C ASP A 62 -31.50 2.63 1.89
N ASN A 63 -32.66 2.05 2.22
CA ASN A 63 -32.81 0.92 3.14
C ASN A 63 -32.01 -0.34 2.70
N SER A 64 -31.03 -0.18 1.81
CA SER A 64 -29.88 -1.02 1.56
C SER A 64 -29.08 -1.17 2.86
N ILE A 65 -29.56 -2.09 3.69
CA ILE A 65 -28.80 -2.72 4.76
C ILE A 65 -27.39 -3.09 4.25
N GLU A 66 -27.27 -3.43 2.96
CA GLU A 66 -26.04 -3.83 2.30
C GLU A 66 -24.99 -2.70 2.22
N GLY A 67 -25.35 -1.48 1.84
CA GLY A 67 -24.40 -0.36 1.78
C GLY A 67 -23.80 -0.05 3.16
N ARG A 68 -24.65 0.03 4.19
CA ARG A 68 -24.21 0.24 5.58
C ARG A 68 -23.38 -0.93 6.12
N LYS A 69 -23.77 -2.17 5.83
CA LYS A 69 -22.98 -3.38 6.19
C LYS A 69 -21.57 -3.30 5.63
N VAL A 70 -21.42 -2.91 4.35
CA VAL A 70 -20.11 -2.75 3.71
C VAL A 70 -19.31 -1.64 4.39
N CYS A 71 -19.94 -0.49 4.70
CA CYS A 71 -19.29 0.57 5.47
C CYS A 71 -18.79 0.09 6.83
N THR A 72 -19.61 -0.65 7.59
CA THR A 72 -19.21 -1.21 8.89
C THR A 72 -18.09 -2.24 8.74
N TYR A 73 -18.22 -3.18 7.80
CA TYR A 73 -17.27 -4.26 7.59
C TYR A 73 -15.88 -3.73 7.20
N TYR A 74 -15.82 -2.74 6.29
CA TYR A 74 -14.57 -2.14 5.84
C TYR A 74 -14.15 -0.87 6.62
N LYS A 75 -14.87 -0.53 7.71
CA LYS A 75 -14.64 0.63 8.58
C LYS A 75 -14.52 1.94 7.79
N LEU A 76 -15.49 2.21 6.92
CA LEU A 76 -15.53 3.42 6.10
C LEU A 76 -16.18 4.56 6.87
N SER A 77 -15.55 5.74 6.86
CA SER A 77 -15.96 6.93 7.61
C SER A 77 -16.46 8.08 6.73
N SER A 78 -16.38 7.95 5.40
CA SER A 78 -16.80 8.97 4.44
C SER A 78 -17.37 8.32 3.17
N ILE A 79 -18.10 9.10 2.37
CA ILE A 79 -18.73 8.72 1.10
C ILE A 79 -18.53 9.91 0.11
N PRO A 80 -18.36 9.70 -1.21
CA PRO A 80 -18.30 8.41 -1.91
C PRO A 80 -17.04 7.63 -1.59
N VAL A 81 -17.12 6.31 -1.73
CA VAL A 81 -15.96 5.41 -1.62
C VAL A 81 -16.00 4.38 -2.73
N VAL A 82 -14.85 4.21 -3.39
CA VAL A 82 -14.62 3.13 -4.33
C VAL A 82 -13.68 2.12 -3.70
N LEU A 83 -14.05 0.84 -3.70
CA LEU A 83 -13.21 -0.25 -3.23
C LEU A 83 -12.91 -1.22 -4.36
N LEU A 84 -11.69 -1.75 -4.36
CA LEU A 84 -11.33 -2.95 -5.10
C LEU A 84 -11.20 -4.09 -4.09
N ILE A 85 -11.93 -5.18 -4.30
CA ILE A 85 -12.06 -6.29 -3.34
C ILE A 85 -11.66 -7.60 -4.00
N ASP A 86 -10.88 -8.40 -3.28
CA ASP A 86 -10.69 -9.82 -3.57
C ASP A 86 -11.99 -10.57 -3.19
N PRO A 87 -12.73 -11.12 -4.17
CA PRO A 87 -13.99 -11.78 -3.88
C PRO A 87 -13.85 -13.11 -3.14
N ILE A 88 -12.65 -13.73 -3.13
CA ILE A 88 -12.41 -15.02 -2.49
C ILE A 88 -12.09 -14.82 -1.02
N THR A 89 -11.18 -13.89 -0.70
CA THR A 89 -10.74 -13.64 0.68
C THR A 89 -11.54 -12.55 1.38
N GLY A 90 -12.27 -11.72 0.63
CA GLY A 90 -12.94 -10.53 1.13
C GLY A 90 -11.98 -9.37 1.44
N GLN A 91 -10.70 -9.50 1.13
CA GLN A 91 -9.70 -8.47 1.39
C GLN A 91 -9.93 -7.23 0.53
N LYS A 92 -9.81 -6.06 1.15
CA LYS A 92 -9.77 -4.78 0.45
C LYS A 92 -8.38 -4.60 -0.18
N MET A 93 -8.31 -4.65 -1.51
CA MET A 93 -7.09 -4.50 -2.29
C MET A 93 -6.71 -3.03 -2.48
N LYS A 94 -7.70 -2.19 -2.76
CA LYS A 94 -7.57 -0.73 -2.87
C LYS A 94 -8.81 -0.04 -2.32
N SER A 95 -8.64 1.22 -1.92
CA SER A 95 -9.68 2.06 -1.34
C SER A 95 -9.44 3.50 -1.80
N TRP A 96 -10.46 4.14 -2.36
CA TRP A 96 -10.41 5.54 -2.75
C TRP A 96 -11.60 6.25 -2.11
N ASN A 97 -11.31 7.26 -1.31
CA ASN A 97 -12.33 8.08 -0.65
C ASN A 97 -12.50 9.37 -1.45
N GLY A 98 -13.74 9.77 -1.74
CA GLY A 98 -14.03 10.93 -2.56
C GLY A 98 -13.83 10.66 -4.05
N MET A 99 -13.32 11.66 -4.75
CA MET A 99 -13.19 11.64 -6.21
C MET A 99 -11.95 10.84 -6.66
N ILE A 100 -12.08 10.11 -7.76
CA ILE A 100 -10.94 9.54 -8.50
C ILE A 100 -11.10 9.80 -9.99
N HIS A 101 -10.14 10.47 -10.62
CA HIS A 101 -10.20 10.79 -12.05
C HIS A 101 -10.05 9.53 -12.93
N PRO A 102 -10.66 9.51 -14.14
CA PRO A 102 -10.61 8.39 -15.09
C PRO A 102 -9.21 7.82 -15.33
N ASP A 103 -8.26 8.67 -15.72
CA ASP A 103 -6.92 8.25 -16.12
C ASP A 103 -6.20 7.56 -14.96
N ARG A 104 -6.34 8.14 -13.77
CA ARG A 104 -5.77 7.57 -12.55
C ARG A 104 -6.43 6.25 -12.18
N LEU A 105 -7.74 6.12 -12.36
CA LEU A 105 -8.45 4.87 -12.10
C LEU A 105 -7.98 3.76 -13.04
N LEU A 106 -7.81 4.04 -14.33
CA LEU A 106 -7.33 3.06 -15.30
C LEU A 106 -5.90 2.61 -14.99
N GLU A 107 -5.01 3.54 -14.67
CA GLU A 107 -3.62 3.25 -14.28
C GLU A 107 -3.55 2.28 -13.09
N VAL A 108 -4.34 2.53 -12.04
CA VAL A 108 -4.32 1.67 -10.84
C VAL A 108 -5.04 0.35 -11.01
N LEU A 109 -5.94 0.24 -11.99
CA LEU A 109 -6.64 -1.01 -12.33
C LEU A 109 -5.83 -1.91 -13.26
N MET A 110 -4.84 -1.37 -13.99
CA MET A 110 -4.04 -2.11 -14.96
C MET A 110 -3.45 -3.43 -14.43
N PRO A 111 -2.80 -3.48 -13.25
CA PRO A 111 -2.25 -4.72 -12.72
C PRO A 111 -3.32 -5.79 -12.39
N PHE A 112 -4.57 -5.37 -12.19
CA PHE A 112 -5.69 -6.26 -11.86
C PHE A 112 -6.45 -6.75 -13.10
N MET A 113 -6.11 -6.23 -14.28
CA MET A 113 -6.58 -6.78 -15.56
C MET A 113 -5.72 -7.97 -16.01
N GLU A 114 -4.44 -7.96 -15.64
CA GLU A 114 -3.47 -8.98 -16.04
C GLU A 114 -3.46 -10.21 -15.11
N GLY A 115 -3.91 -10.07 -13.85
CA GLY A 115 -3.94 -11.16 -12.88
C GLY A 115 -5.32 -11.34 -12.24
N SER A 116 -5.77 -12.59 -12.11
CA SER A 116 -7.08 -12.92 -11.50
C SER A 116 -7.00 -13.06 -9.96
N PRO A 117 -8.13 -13.02 -9.24
CA PRO A 117 -8.20 -13.35 -7.82
C PRO A 117 -7.61 -14.73 -7.49
N LYS A 118 -7.87 -15.77 -8.30
CA LYS A 118 -7.27 -17.10 -8.07
C LYS A 118 -5.77 -17.11 -8.29
N ASP A 119 -5.25 -16.41 -9.30
CA ASP A 119 -3.80 -16.28 -9.50
C ASP A 119 -3.15 -15.59 -8.30
N TYR A 120 -3.79 -14.54 -7.79
CA TYR A 120 -3.34 -13.84 -6.61
C TYR A 120 -3.32 -14.75 -5.37
N LEU A 121 -4.37 -15.55 -5.18
CA LEU A 121 -4.45 -16.54 -4.11
C LEU A 121 -3.37 -17.63 -4.26
N ASN A 122 -3.13 -18.11 -5.48
CA ASN A 122 -2.11 -19.13 -5.77
C ASN A 122 -0.70 -18.58 -5.55
N LYS A 123 -0.40 -17.35 -5.98
CA LYS A 123 0.86 -16.65 -5.66
C LYS A 123 1.07 -16.49 -4.15
N ARG A 124 -0.02 -16.37 -3.39
CA ARG A 124 0.02 -16.28 -1.92
C ARG A 124 0.11 -17.63 -1.21
N ARG A 125 -0.36 -18.71 -1.85
CA ARG A 125 -0.35 -20.11 -1.37
C ARG A 125 0.92 -20.86 -1.73
N LEU A 126 1.52 -20.52 -2.87
CA LEU A 126 2.94 -20.79 -3.06
C LEU A 126 3.63 -20.24 -1.81
N PRO A 127 4.56 -20.98 -1.17
CA PRO A 127 5.48 -20.35 -0.24
C PRO A 127 5.95 -19.12 -0.99
N ARG A 128 5.70 -17.90 -0.45
CA ARG A 128 6.24 -16.66 -1.02
C ARG A 128 7.61 -17.05 -1.51
N GLU A 129 7.85 -17.06 -2.83
CA GLU A 129 9.16 -17.45 -3.39
C GLU A 129 10.15 -16.89 -2.43
N ASN A 130 10.93 -17.76 -1.75
CA ASN A 130 11.73 -17.37 -0.60
C ASN A 130 12.29 -15.98 -0.90
N PHE A 131 11.63 -14.93 -0.40
CA PHE A 131 12.28 -13.66 -0.22
C PHE A 131 13.24 -14.12 0.85
N LYS A 132 14.42 -14.55 0.43
CA LYS A 132 15.57 -14.65 1.30
C LYS A 132 15.60 -13.23 1.80
N GLN A 133 15.01 -13.00 2.97
CA GLN A 133 15.14 -11.73 3.65
C GLN A 133 16.64 -11.48 3.57
N PRO A 134 17.06 -10.34 3.00
CA PRO A 134 18.48 -10.09 2.87
C PRO A 134 19.07 -10.37 4.23
N THR A 135 20.01 -11.31 4.30
CA THR A 135 20.67 -11.59 5.57
C THR A 135 21.53 -10.37 5.82
N TYR A 136 20.98 -9.45 6.60
CA TYR A 136 21.61 -8.17 6.83
C TYR A 136 22.94 -8.42 7.55
N PRO A 137 24.02 -7.75 7.14
CA PRO A 137 25.30 -7.88 7.84
C PRO A 137 25.14 -7.44 9.29
N PRO A 138 25.89 -8.04 10.24
CA PRO A 138 25.85 -7.64 11.64
C PRO A 138 26.25 -6.17 11.76
N LEU A 139 25.51 -5.44 12.58
CA LEU A 139 25.79 -4.05 12.84
C LEU A 139 27.10 -3.90 13.63
N PRO A 140 28.07 -3.09 13.19
CA PRO A 140 29.25 -2.79 13.99
C PRO A 140 28.87 -2.01 15.27
N GLU A 141 29.80 -1.83 16.20
CA GLU A 141 29.56 -0.89 17.30
C GLU A 141 29.50 0.56 16.78
N GLU A 142 28.75 1.42 17.47
CA GLU A 142 28.71 2.84 17.08
C GLU A 142 30.10 3.48 17.25
N PRO A 143 30.57 4.26 16.25
CA PRO A 143 31.88 4.89 16.29
C PRO A 143 31.98 5.88 17.46
N LYS A 144 32.94 5.63 18.36
CA LYS A 144 33.25 6.49 19.52
C LYS A 144 34.63 7.13 19.33
N GLY A 145 34.75 8.43 19.61
CA GLY A 145 36.04 9.14 19.57
C GLY A 145 36.58 9.44 18.16
N VAL A 146 35.76 9.27 17.13
CA VAL A 146 36.08 9.63 15.73
C VAL A 146 35.73 11.11 15.48
N ASP A 147 36.43 11.77 14.56
CA ASP A 147 36.11 13.14 14.14
C ASP A 147 34.66 13.23 13.63
N LYS A 148 33.92 14.24 14.11
CA LYS A 148 32.52 14.50 13.74
C LYS A 148 32.34 14.70 12.24
N SER A 149 33.39 15.17 11.54
CA SER A 149 33.40 15.33 10.09
C SER A 149 33.33 14.00 9.31
N LEU A 150 33.53 12.86 9.98
CA LEU A 150 33.45 11.53 9.36
C LEU A 150 32.17 10.79 9.75
N LEU A 151 31.32 11.39 10.59
CA LEU A 151 30.11 10.77 11.12
C LEU A 151 28.87 11.23 10.37
N CYS A 152 27.88 10.35 10.27
CA CYS A 152 26.54 10.64 9.78
C CYS A 152 25.53 10.07 10.76
N ARG A 153 24.67 10.93 11.32
CA ARG A 153 23.59 10.51 12.21
C ARG A 153 22.30 10.38 11.42
N VAL A 154 21.68 9.21 11.51
CA VAL A 154 20.44 8.89 10.81
C VAL A 154 19.36 8.55 11.85
N ALA A 155 18.18 9.14 11.70
CA ALA A 155 17.02 8.86 12.52
C ALA A 155 16.01 8.02 11.72
N LEU A 156 15.51 6.95 12.33
CA LEU A 156 14.45 6.12 11.80
C LEU A 156 13.15 6.38 12.56
N ARG A 157 12.02 6.28 11.87
CA ARG A 157 10.70 6.19 12.47
C ARG A 157 10.07 4.85 12.13
N LEU A 158 9.75 4.09 13.17
CA LEU A 158 9.13 2.76 13.06
C LEU A 158 7.64 2.86 12.67
N PRO A 159 7.11 1.86 11.94
CA PRO A 159 5.78 1.94 11.33
C PRO A 159 4.60 1.70 12.28
N VAL A 160 4.80 1.02 13.41
CA VAL A 160 3.68 0.56 14.27
C VAL A 160 3.40 1.54 15.40
N ASP A 161 4.43 1.93 16.13
CA ASP A 161 4.34 2.81 17.30
C ASP A 161 4.79 4.25 16.99
N GLY A 162 5.32 4.48 15.79
CA GLY A 162 5.90 5.76 15.43
C GLY A 162 7.14 6.13 16.25
N ARG A 163 7.71 5.17 17.02
CA ARG A 163 8.91 5.39 17.82
C ARG A 163 10.05 5.79 16.91
N ARG A 164 10.90 6.66 17.45
CA ARG A 164 12.10 7.11 16.78
C ARG A 164 13.30 6.45 17.41
N CYS A 165 14.09 5.77 16.60
CA CYS A 165 15.40 5.29 16.97
C CYS A 165 16.43 6.01 16.09
N GLN A 166 17.65 6.10 16.58
CA GLN A 166 18.71 6.84 15.92
C GLN A 166 20.01 6.09 16.10
N ARG A 167 20.89 6.24 15.13
CA ARG A 167 22.20 5.63 15.16
C ARG A 167 23.20 6.50 14.43
N THR A 168 24.43 6.48 14.92
CA THR A 168 25.57 7.15 14.28
C THR A 168 26.33 6.13 13.43
N PHE A 169 26.57 6.48 12.16
CA PHE A 169 27.33 5.70 11.19
C PHE A 169 28.58 6.47 10.76
N LEU A 170 29.58 5.78 10.22
CA LEU A 170 30.63 6.44 9.45
C LEU A 170 30.07 6.85 8.09
N ARG A 171 30.53 7.98 7.55
CA ARG A 171 30.17 8.40 6.18
C ARG A 171 30.58 7.37 5.13
N THR A 172 31.62 6.59 5.39
CA THR A 172 32.12 5.51 4.54
C THR A 172 31.38 4.19 4.71
N ASP A 173 30.50 4.07 5.70
CA ASP A 173 29.73 2.84 5.91
C ASP A 173 28.81 2.57 4.70
N PRO A 174 28.63 1.31 4.30
CA PRO A 174 27.72 0.98 3.21
C PRO A 174 26.26 1.24 3.63
N LEU A 175 25.43 1.73 2.71
CA LEU A 175 24.01 1.99 2.94
C LEU A 175 23.26 0.74 3.45
N LYS A 176 23.75 -0.46 3.11
CA LYS A 176 23.29 -1.75 3.63
C LYS A 176 23.22 -1.81 5.16
N LEU A 177 24.08 -1.10 5.90
CA LEU A 177 24.01 -1.05 7.36
C LEU A 177 22.79 -0.30 7.90
N LEU A 178 22.21 0.61 7.11
CA LEU A 178 20.94 1.25 7.47
C LEU A 178 19.81 0.22 7.54
N TRP A 179 19.80 -0.72 6.58
CA TRP A 179 18.84 -1.82 6.55
C TRP A 179 19.05 -2.80 7.71
N SER A 180 20.31 -3.11 8.04
CA SER A 180 20.64 -3.88 9.25
C SER A 180 20.09 -3.21 10.51
N PHE A 181 20.23 -1.88 10.63
CA PHE A 181 19.73 -1.12 11.77
C PHE A 181 18.20 -1.13 11.83
N CYS A 182 17.51 -0.99 10.70
CA CYS A 182 16.06 -1.13 10.65
C CYS A 182 15.62 -2.53 11.11
N SER A 183 16.28 -3.58 10.62
CA SER A 183 15.94 -4.97 10.96
C SER A 183 16.11 -5.25 12.46
N SER A 184 17.21 -4.81 13.08
CA SER A 184 17.43 -5.06 14.51
C SER A 184 16.36 -4.40 15.39
N GLN A 185 15.90 -3.20 15.02
CA GLN A 185 14.85 -2.49 15.72
C GLN A 185 13.46 -3.15 15.54
N LEU A 186 13.23 -3.82 14.41
CA LEU A 186 12.02 -4.59 14.18
C LEU A 186 12.03 -5.96 14.86
N GLU A 187 13.20 -6.60 14.99
CA GLU A 187 13.39 -7.81 15.79
C GLU A 187 13.06 -7.55 17.27
N GLU A 188 13.59 -6.48 17.84
CA GLU A 188 13.25 -6.03 19.20
C GLU A 188 11.74 -5.79 19.38
N ALA A 189 11.03 -5.42 18.30
CA ALA A 189 9.59 -5.20 18.28
C ALA A 189 8.75 -6.45 17.92
N ASN A 190 9.37 -7.65 17.83
CA ASN A 190 8.74 -8.91 17.40
C ASN A 190 8.12 -8.86 15.98
N GLN A 191 8.71 -8.10 15.06
CA GLN A 191 8.19 -7.84 13.71
C GLN A 191 9.17 -8.19 12.58
N ALA A 192 10.24 -8.94 12.90
CA ALA A 192 11.37 -9.28 12.03
C ALA A 192 10.98 -9.87 10.65
N HIS A 193 9.88 -10.63 10.58
CA HIS A 193 9.50 -11.37 9.37
C HIS A 193 8.65 -10.57 8.38
N ARG A 194 8.35 -9.31 8.66
CA ARG A 194 7.52 -8.48 7.78
C ARG A 194 8.41 -7.66 6.82
N PRO A 195 8.20 -7.75 5.49
CA PRO A 195 8.96 -6.94 4.54
C PRO A 195 8.65 -5.45 4.74
N PHE A 196 9.68 -4.63 4.61
CA PHE A 196 9.63 -3.20 4.83
C PHE A 196 10.49 -2.48 3.79
N ARG A 197 10.22 -1.19 3.60
CA ARG A 197 10.98 -0.29 2.73
C ARG A 197 11.32 1.00 3.45
N LEU A 198 12.40 1.64 3.03
CA LEU A 198 12.91 2.89 3.57
C LEU A 198 12.54 4.06 2.67
N THR A 199 11.99 5.12 3.24
CA THR A 199 11.59 6.32 2.50
C THR A 199 12.04 7.58 3.21
N ASN A 200 12.54 8.57 2.46
CA ASN A 200 12.89 9.88 3.00
C ASN A 200 11.64 10.65 3.43
N ALA A 201 11.73 11.37 4.55
CA ALA A 201 10.62 12.18 5.03
C ALA A 201 10.32 13.43 4.18
N ILE A 202 11.30 13.88 3.39
CA ILE A 202 11.17 15.04 2.52
C ILE A 202 11.21 14.55 1.06
N PRO A 203 10.18 14.82 0.23
CA PRO A 203 10.06 14.28 -1.13
C PRO A 203 11.12 14.78 -2.14
N THR A 204 11.99 15.71 -1.76
CA THR A 204 12.94 16.36 -2.68
C THR A 204 14.14 15.49 -3.05
N ALA A 205 14.38 14.37 -2.36
CA ALA A 205 15.44 13.43 -2.70
C ALA A 205 14.83 12.19 -3.36
N SER A 206 14.89 12.15 -4.68
CA SER A 206 14.41 11.06 -5.53
C SER A 206 15.33 9.83 -5.53
N GLU A 207 15.97 9.53 -4.40
CA GLU A 207 16.82 8.35 -4.26
C GLU A 207 16.05 7.30 -3.49
N VAL A 208 15.63 6.26 -4.21
CA VAL A 208 15.11 5.04 -3.62
C VAL A 208 16.25 4.48 -2.77
N LEU A 209 16.05 4.42 -1.45
CA LEU A 209 16.98 3.82 -0.50
C LEU A 209 16.91 2.30 -0.64
N ASP A 210 17.40 1.77 -1.76
CA ASP A 210 17.42 0.34 -2.08
C ASP A 210 18.51 -0.39 -1.27
N TYR A 211 18.24 -1.63 -0.88
CA TYR A 211 19.21 -2.49 -0.22
C TYR A 211 20.36 -2.89 -1.16
N GLU A 212 20.08 -3.06 -2.45
CA GLU A 212 21.07 -3.43 -3.45
C GLU A 212 21.95 -2.24 -3.88
N SER A 213 21.77 -1.07 -3.27
CA SER A 213 22.63 0.09 -3.52
C SER A 213 24.05 -0.14 -2.97
N GLU A 214 25.04 0.16 -3.81
CA GLU A 214 26.47 0.16 -3.44
C GLU A 214 26.93 1.53 -2.89
N MET A 215 26.00 2.45 -2.64
CA MET A 215 26.29 3.76 -2.07
C MET A 215 26.71 3.67 -0.60
N THR A 216 27.48 4.65 -0.16
CA THR A 216 27.79 4.88 1.26
C THR A 216 26.75 5.76 1.94
N ILE A 217 26.72 5.73 3.27
CA ILE A 217 25.84 6.59 4.07
C ILE A 217 26.12 8.08 3.80
N GLY A 218 27.38 8.46 3.56
CA GLY A 218 27.75 9.84 3.22
C GLY A 218 27.24 10.31 1.86
N GLU A 219 27.22 9.41 0.87
CA GLU A 219 26.74 9.72 -0.49
C GLU A 219 25.21 9.77 -0.57
N SER A 220 24.51 9.04 0.31
CA SER A 220 23.05 8.95 0.34
C SER A 220 22.32 10.20 0.88
N ASN A 221 23.04 11.29 1.19
CA ASN A 221 22.49 12.55 1.73
C ASN A 221 21.58 12.37 2.98
N LEU A 222 21.81 11.32 3.77
CA LEU A 222 20.98 10.98 4.93
C LEU A 222 21.33 11.75 6.21
N GLU A 223 22.27 12.70 6.13
CA GLU A 223 22.75 13.41 7.30
C GLU A 223 21.65 14.22 7.98
N ASN A 224 21.42 13.94 9.26
CA ASN A 224 20.35 14.54 10.06
C ASN A 224 18.94 14.34 9.48
N SER A 225 18.79 13.40 8.54
CA SER A 225 17.52 13.09 7.91
C SER A 225 16.69 12.12 8.76
N LEU A 226 15.36 12.25 8.62
CA LEU A 226 14.39 11.30 9.15
C LEU A 226 13.96 10.34 8.06
N ILE A 227 14.13 9.05 8.31
CA ILE A 227 13.75 7.96 7.42
C ILE A 227 12.52 7.26 7.98
N PHE A 228 11.49 7.14 7.15
CA PHE A 228 10.32 6.36 7.46
C PHE A 228 10.53 4.92 7.04
N VAL A 229 10.43 4.02 8.01
CA VAL A 229 10.28 2.59 7.76
C VAL A 229 8.80 2.34 7.51
N THR A 230 8.45 1.85 6.33
CA THR A 230 7.05 1.52 5.98
C THR A 230 6.94 0.07 5.57
N TRP A 231 5.81 -0.55 5.86
CA TRP A 231 5.56 -1.92 5.44
C TRP A 231 5.30 -1.99 3.94
N GLU A 232 5.81 -3.05 3.32
CA GLU A 232 5.39 -3.46 1.97
C GLU A 232 4.01 -4.12 1.99
#